data_AF-A0A060SC98-F1
#
_entry.id   AF-A0A060SC98-F1
#
_cell.length_a   1.000
_cell.length_b   1.000
_cell.length_c   1.000
_cell.angle_alpha   90.00
_cell.angle_beta   90.00
_cell.angle_gamma   90.00
#
_symmetry.space_group_name_H-M   'P 1'
#
loop_
_entity.id
_entity.type
_entity.pdbx_description
1 polymer ?
#
loop_
_entity_poly.entity_id
_entity_poly.type
_entity_poly.pdbx_seq_one_letter_code
_entity_poly.pdbx_strand_id
1 'polypeptide(L)'
;MNSFSASITNWLGNSARTSENESAPHRQTSLRRHGEGDYRQRHLALEGAFAKATKDLEATKRREEDMQDAIQTLQTELDEERLARKANEEQLRQAEENAERYKKHATHLSSQLKASNMQKNEVERAFARLETEQEHLISMLETRTAELKEAQTYLSRTDDVSDSEVLQLVERINSQMYQTASTIANGFQSSYGKQRDEAVRADAASRLVQAGLLGPDLPRLLSNADHERDNVLVQIALQTLFATVLYHLAYPWSKIIDDQIPFLNKIYKEMREHEPQSVFGRWRAMTLTYLHAILPVKTGSASSAARWILDNVNDILLAAGSLDHADLLKKVHGKGLKALTTQALGFRDIAGVRVVSGDFRARIASPNEAFAPQRMDDEWADPKDANVGDPSDAQVFSTTHLGLVRTEWPMEGGKRANGAGGGAAAREFLLLKPKVVLVHTLQEILADFLPGSAMAVTEGV
;
A
#
# COMPACT_ATOMS: atom_id res chain seq x y z
N MET A 1 71.92 3.40 -36.28
CA MET A 1 72.39 3.93 -34.98
C MET A 1 71.84 2.97 -33.92
N ASN A 2 72.56 2.08 -33.24
CA ASN A 2 73.97 1.81 -32.99
C ASN A 2 74.16 0.28 -33.12
N SER A 3 75.13 -0.30 -33.83
CA SER A 3 76.59 -0.14 -33.79
C SER A 3 77.24 -0.70 -32.52
N PHE A 4 78.42 -1.29 -32.73
CA PHE A 4 79.44 -1.82 -31.79
C PHE A 4 79.27 -3.28 -31.34
N SER A 5 80.29 -4.13 -31.34
CA SER A 5 81.72 -4.06 -31.73
C SER A 5 82.20 -5.52 -31.68
N ALA A 6 83.04 -6.02 -32.59
CA ALA A 6 84.50 -6.10 -32.44
C ALA A 6 84.93 -6.81 -31.13
N SER A 7 85.94 -7.66 -31.05
CA SER A 7 87.08 -7.96 -31.89
C SER A 7 87.98 -8.90 -31.05
N ILE A 8 88.87 -9.67 -31.71
CA ILE A 8 90.25 -9.97 -31.22
C ILE A 8 90.31 -10.92 -29.99
N THR A 9 91.04 -12.04 -29.95
CA THR A 9 92.47 -12.26 -30.23
C THR A 9 92.74 -13.77 -30.18
N ASN A 10 93.67 -14.27 -31.01
CA ASN A 10 94.93 -14.97 -30.66
C ASN A 10 94.97 -15.82 -29.37
N TRP A 11 95.71 -16.92 -29.22
CA TRP A 11 96.73 -17.66 -29.97
C TRP A 11 97.34 -18.64 -28.93
N LEU A 12 98.01 -19.71 -29.39
CA LEU A 12 98.69 -20.80 -28.66
C LEU A 12 97.78 -21.94 -28.18
N GLY A 13 98.06 -23.21 -28.42
CA GLY A 13 99.19 -23.88 -29.05
C GLY A 13 98.84 -25.39 -29.15
N ASN A 14 99.07 -26.09 -30.25
CA ASN A 14 100.33 -26.53 -30.86
C ASN A 14 100.63 -28.02 -30.53
N SER A 15 100.44 -28.90 -31.51
CA SER A 15 101.36 -29.98 -31.97
C SER A 15 100.54 -30.98 -32.80
N ALA A 16 100.66 -30.97 -34.14
CA ALA A 16 101.71 -31.62 -34.96
C ALA A 16 101.37 -33.10 -35.20
N ARG A 17 101.39 -33.69 -36.41
CA ARG A 17 102.13 -33.44 -37.65
C ARG A 17 101.58 -34.38 -38.72
N THR A 18 101.61 -33.95 -39.98
CA THR A 18 101.99 -34.80 -41.11
C THR A 18 103.16 -34.13 -41.81
N SER A 19 104.24 -34.89 -41.95
CA SER A 19 105.37 -34.74 -42.87
C SER A 19 104.87 -34.73 -44.33
N GLU A 20 105.62 -34.35 -45.35
CA GLU A 20 106.94 -33.78 -45.60
C GLU A 20 106.95 -33.51 -47.11
N ASN A 21 107.77 -32.57 -47.58
CA ASN A 21 108.78 -32.79 -48.61
C ASN A 21 109.09 -31.45 -49.29
N GLU A 22 110.27 -30.89 -49.05
CA GLU A 22 110.95 -30.01 -50.01
C GLU A 22 112.45 -29.82 -49.67
N SER A 23 113.28 -30.09 -50.69
CA SER A 23 114.41 -29.26 -51.14
C SER A 23 115.88 -29.55 -50.72
N ALA A 24 116.72 -29.63 -51.77
CA ALA A 24 118.17 -29.83 -51.90
C ALA A 24 118.97 -28.48 -51.72
N PRO A 25 120.23 -28.21 -52.22
CA PRO A 25 121.29 -29.00 -52.90
C PRO A 25 122.80 -28.64 -52.59
N HIS A 26 123.74 -29.30 -53.29
CA HIS A 26 125.07 -28.84 -53.86
C HIS A 26 126.34 -28.65 -52.96
N ARG A 27 127.63 -28.84 -53.37
CA ARG A 27 128.39 -29.09 -54.64
C ARG A 27 129.90 -29.45 -54.37
N GLN A 28 130.58 -30.14 -55.33
CA GLN A 28 132.04 -30.13 -55.74
C GLN A 28 133.14 -30.64 -54.77
N THR A 29 134.28 -31.31 -55.11
CA THR A 29 135.16 -31.34 -56.32
C THR A 29 136.20 -32.51 -56.29
N SER A 30 136.56 -33.06 -57.48
CA SER A 30 137.90 -33.49 -58.01
C SER A 30 138.78 -34.68 -57.50
N LEU A 31 139.00 -35.65 -58.43
CA LEU A 31 140.26 -36.19 -59.04
C LEU A 31 141.32 -37.06 -58.30
N ARG A 32 141.50 -38.29 -58.88
CA ARG A 32 142.75 -38.99 -59.37
C ARG A 32 143.59 -39.99 -58.51
N ARG A 33 143.61 -41.25 -59.02
CA ARG A 33 144.69 -42.28 -59.23
C ARG A 33 145.50 -42.97 -58.08
N HIS A 34 145.56 -44.31 -58.24
CA HIS A 34 146.67 -45.29 -58.05
C HIS A 34 146.91 -45.97 -56.68
N GLY A 35 147.16 -47.29 -56.74
CA GLY A 35 148.01 -48.03 -55.79
C GLY A 35 147.34 -49.22 -55.09
N GLU A 36 147.74 -50.43 -55.48
CA GLU A 36 147.39 -51.72 -54.88
C GLU A 36 147.99 -51.93 -53.47
N GLY A 37 147.36 -52.82 -52.69
CA GLY A 37 147.89 -53.43 -51.48
C GLY A 37 147.31 -52.86 -50.17
N ASP A 38 146.79 -53.62 -49.21
CA ASP A 38 146.75 -55.06 -49.08
C ASP A 38 145.78 -55.46 -47.95
N TYR A 39 144.57 -55.87 -48.35
CA TYR A 39 143.56 -56.77 -47.77
C TYR A 39 143.29 -56.98 -46.26
N ARG A 40 144.10 -56.56 -45.28
CA ARG A 40 143.87 -56.94 -43.86
C ARG A 40 143.06 -55.97 -43.00
N GLN A 41 142.84 -54.73 -43.44
CA GLN A 41 142.14 -53.70 -42.64
C GLN A 41 140.64 -53.55 -42.96
N ARG A 42 140.16 -54.14 -44.06
CA ARG A 42 138.74 -54.07 -44.48
C ARG A 42 137.81 -55.00 -43.71
N HIS A 43 138.31 -56.05 -43.06
CA HIS A 43 137.46 -56.99 -42.31
C HIS A 43 136.92 -56.39 -41.00
N LEU A 44 137.73 -55.61 -40.27
CA LEU A 44 137.34 -55.01 -38.98
C LEU A 44 136.40 -53.81 -39.12
N ALA A 45 136.44 -53.07 -40.25
CA ALA A 45 135.52 -51.97 -40.51
C ALA A 45 134.12 -52.43 -40.95
N LEU A 46 134.01 -53.62 -41.55
CA LEU A 46 132.75 -54.24 -41.95
C LEU A 46 131.97 -54.79 -40.76
N GLU A 47 132.66 -55.36 -39.75
CA GLU A 47 132.01 -55.83 -38.52
C GLU A 47 131.45 -54.68 -37.68
N GLY A 48 132.12 -53.52 -37.63
CA GLY A 48 131.59 -52.31 -36.98
C GLY A 48 130.39 -51.69 -37.72
N ALA A 49 130.35 -51.78 -39.05
CA ALA A 49 129.23 -51.32 -39.85
C ALA A 49 128.00 -52.24 -39.72
N PHE A 50 128.21 -53.56 -39.63
CA PHE A 50 127.13 -54.52 -39.36
C PHE A 50 126.54 -54.35 -37.95
N ALA A 51 127.38 -54.16 -36.93
CA ALA A 51 126.91 -53.91 -35.57
C ALA A 51 126.12 -52.59 -35.43
N LYS A 52 126.46 -51.57 -36.21
CA LYS A 52 125.72 -50.30 -36.26
C LYS A 52 124.39 -50.45 -37.00
N ALA A 53 124.38 -51.17 -38.12
CA ALA A 53 123.16 -51.45 -38.88
C ALA A 53 122.16 -52.32 -38.11
N THR A 54 122.61 -53.31 -37.33
CA THR A 54 121.71 -54.10 -36.46
C THR A 54 121.15 -53.26 -35.32
N LYS A 55 121.94 -52.34 -34.76
CA LYS A 55 121.47 -51.44 -33.69
C LYS A 55 120.48 -50.40 -34.19
N ASP A 56 120.67 -49.88 -35.41
CA ASP A 56 119.73 -48.97 -36.06
C ASP A 56 118.44 -49.71 -36.46
N LEU A 57 118.53 -50.97 -36.88
CA LEU A 57 117.37 -51.82 -37.17
C LEU A 57 116.54 -52.13 -35.90
N GLU A 58 117.20 -52.44 -34.78
CA GLU A 58 116.53 -52.60 -33.49
C GLU A 58 115.90 -51.29 -33.00
N ALA A 59 116.54 -50.15 -33.26
CA ALA A 59 115.99 -48.83 -32.92
C ALA A 59 114.78 -48.46 -33.79
N THR A 60 114.78 -48.80 -35.08
CA THR A 60 113.61 -48.62 -35.94
C THR A 60 112.49 -49.57 -35.57
N LYS A 61 112.81 -50.81 -35.17
CA LYS A 61 111.82 -51.80 -34.75
C LYS A 61 111.13 -51.40 -33.44
N ARG A 62 111.88 -50.85 -32.48
CA ARG A 62 111.29 -50.24 -31.27
C ARG A 62 110.42 -49.03 -31.59
N ARG A 63 110.83 -48.17 -32.53
CA ARG A 63 109.97 -47.06 -32.96
C ARG A 63 108.69 -47.54 -33.66
N GLU A 64 108.77 -48.65 -34.39
CA GLU A 64 107.62 -49.24 -35.07
C GLU A 64 106.67 -49.90 -34.07
N GLU A 65 107.20 -50.57 -33.05
CA GLU A 65 106.44 -51.10 -31.90
C GLU A 65 105.81 -49.96 -31.09
N ASP A 66 106.57 -48.92 -30.72
CA ASP A 66 106.06 -47.72 -30.03
C ASP A 66 104.99 -47.00 -30.85
N MET A 67 105.12 -46.98 -32.18
CA MET A 67 104.16 -46.36 -33.09
C MET A 67 102.92 -47.25 -33.28
N GLN A 68 103.07 -48.58 -33.25
CA GLN A 68 101.94 -49.51 -33.22
C GLN A 68 101.16 -49.39 -31.90
N ASP A 69 101.85 -49.28 -30.76
CA ASP A 69 101.22 -49.06 -29.45
C ASP A 69 100.53 -47.68 -29.40
N ALA A 70 101.13 -46.64 -30.01
CA ALA A 70 100.50 -45.33 -30.14
C ALA A 70 99.27 -45.34 -31.07
N ILE A 71 99.33 -46.10 -32.16
CA ILE A 71 98.17 -46.29 -33.05
C ILE A 71 97.06 -47.06 -32.31
N GLN A 72 97.43 -48.06 -31.51
CA GLN A 72 96.46 -48.87 -30.78
C GLN A 72 95.80 -48.07 -29.64
N THR A 73 96.56 -47.24 -28.93
CA THR A 73 96.02 -46.32 -27.92
C THR A 73 95.10 -45.25 -28.54
N LEU A 74 95.49 -44.66 -29.67
CA LEU A 74 94.63 -43.71 -30.39
C LEU A 74 93.38 -44.37 -30.98
N GLN A 75 93.44 -45.64 -31.40
CA GLN A 75 92.27 -46.39 -31.83
C GLN A 75 91.31 -46.64 -30.66
N THR A 76 91.83 -47.01 -29.49
CA THR A 76 91.00 -47.17 -28.29
C THR A 76 90.35 -45.85 -27.84
N GLU A 77 91.10 -44.74 -27.84
CA GLU A 77 90.56 -43.42 -27.50
C GLU A 77 89.50 -42.95 -28.50
N LEU A 78 89.72 -43.19 -29.81
CA LEU A 78 88.76 -42.85 -30.85
C LEU A 78 87.47 -43.68 -30.72
N ASP A 79 87.59 -44.95 -30.37
CA ASP A 79 86.43 -45.82 -30.15
C ASP A 79 85.69 -45.48 -28.85
N GLU A 80 86.41 -45.10 -27.79
CA GLU A 80 85.83 -44.55 -26.56
C GLU A 80 85.08 -43.23 -26.81
N GLU A 81 85.66 -42.31 -27.58
CA GLU A 81 85.02 -41.05 -27.95
C GLU A 81 83.78 -41.30 -28.81
N ARG A 82 83.84 -42.25 -29.76
CA ARG A 82 82.68 -42.66 -30.57
C ARG A 82 81.57 -43.26 -29.72
N LEU A 83 81.91 -44.08 -28.72
CA LEU A 83 80.94 -44.64 -27.79
C LEU A 83 80.32 -43.53 -26.91
N ALA A 84 81.14 -42.62 -26.38
CA ALA A 84 80.68 -41.48 -25.60
C ALA A 84 79.76 -40.56 -26.43
N ARG A 85 80.09 -40.32 -27.70
CA ARG A 85 79.30 -39.49 -28.62
C ARG A 85 77.96 -40.14 -28.94
N LYS A 86 77.92 -41.46 -29.19
CA LYS A 86 76.68 -42.21 -29.35
C LYS A 86 75.82 -42.20 -28.09
N ALA A 87 76.43 -42.37 -26.92
CA ALA A 87 75.72 -42.31 -25.65
C ALA A 87 75.11 -40.92 -25.41
N ASN A 88 75.85 -39.86 -25.75
CA ASN A 88 75.40 -38.47 -25.61
C ASN A 88 74.31 -38.12 -26.64
N GLU A 89 74.43 -38.60 -27.89
CA GLU A 89 73.37 -38.47 -28.91
C GLU A 89 72.08 -39.17 -28.46
N GLU A 90 72.17 -40.35 -27.87
CA GLU A 90 71.00 -41.06 -27.34
C GLU A 90 70.39 -40.33 -26.13
N GLN A 91 71.20 -39.77 -25.24
CA GLN A 91 70.72 -38.94 -24.13
C GLN A 91 70.03 -37.66 -24.63
N LEU A 92 70.59 -37.00 -25.65
CA LEU A 92 70.00 -35.83 -26.26
C LEU A 92 68.65 -36.18 -26.91
N ARG A 93 68.58 -37.29 -27.64
CA ARG A 93 67.34 -37.80 -28.25
C ARG A 93 66.27 -38.09 -27.19
N GLN A 94 66.64 -38.74 -26.09
CA GLN A 94 65.73 -38.99 -24.97
C GLN A 94 65.26 -37.69 -24.29
N ALA A 95 66.16 -36.71 -24.13
CA ALA A 95 65.82 -35.40 -23.58
C ALA A 95 64.86 -34.64 -24.49
N GLU A 96 65.05 -34.69 -25.81
CA GLU A 96 64.15 -34.10 -26.81
C GLU A 96 62.76 -34.76 -26.80
N GLU A 97 62.71 -36.09 -26.79
CA GLU A 97 61.45 -36.83 -26.70
C GLU A 97 60.69 -36.50 -25.40
N ASN A 98 61.40 -36.39 -24.28
CA ASN A 98 60.81 -36.00 -23.00
C ASN A 98 60.34 -34.53 -23.01
N ALA A 99 61.12 -33.61 -23.55
CA ALA A 99 60.74 -32.21 -23.70
C ALA A 99 59.47 -32.07 -24.55
N GLU A 100 59.34 -32.85 -25.62
CA GLU A 100 58.16 -32.88 -26.47
C GLU A 100 56.93 -33.45 -25.73
N ARG A 101 57.11 -34.52 -24.95
CA ARG A 101 56.05 -35.06 -24.08
C ARG A 101 55.58 -34.04 -23.06
N TYR A 102 56.51 -33.37 -22.36
CA TYR A 102 56.17 -32.32 -21.40
C TYR A 102 55.49 -31.13 -22.05
N LYS A 103 55.92 -30.74 -23.26
CA LYS A 103 55.26 -29.68 -24.04
C LYS A 103 53.82 -30.05 -24.37
N LYS A 104 53.57 -31.29 -24.85
CA LYS A 104 52.22 -31.80 -25.11
C LYS A 104 51.36 -31.86 -23.84
N HIS A 105 51.95 -32.23 -22.71
CA HIS A 105 51.23 -32.27 -21.44
C HIS A 105 50.91 -30.86 -20.92
N ALA A 106 51.84 -29.92 -21.05
CA ALA A 106 51.64 -28.52 -20.67
C ALA A 106 50.55 -27.84 -21.53
N THR A 107 50.51 -28.11 -22.85
CA THR A 107 49.44 -27.58 -23.71
C THR A 107 48.09 -28.21 -23.36
N HIS A 108 48.05 -29.49 -23.01
CA HIS A 108 46.83 -30.17 -22.57
C HIS A 108 46.31 -29.62 -21.23
N LEU A 109 47.17 -29.45 -20.23
CA LEU A 109 46.77 -28.84 -18.95
C LEU A 109 46.33 -27.39 -19.13
N SER A 110 47.00 -26.62 -20.01
CA SER A 110 46.59 -25.25 -20.33
C SER A 110 45.20 -25.20 -20.98
N SER A 111 44.87 -26.15 -21.87
CA SER A 111 43.53 -26.21 -22.47
C SER A 111 42.47 -26.63 -21.46
N GLN A 112 42.76 -27.59 -20.58
CA GLN A 112 41.86 -27.99 -19.48
C GLN A 112 41.61 -26.83 -18.50
N LEU A 113 42.66 -26.10 -18.10
CA LEU A 113 42.55 -24.94 -17.23
C LEU A 113 41.66 -23.86 -17.86
N LYS A 114 41.84 -23.59 -19.16
CA LYS A 114 40.99 -22.64 -19.90
C LYS A 114 39.53 -23.09 -19.94
N ALA A 115 39.26 -24.37 -20.20
CA ALA A 115 37.91 -24.92 -20.23
C ALA A 115 37.22 -24.83 -18.85
N SER A 116 37.93 -25.22 -17.79
CA SER A 116 37.43 -25.11 -16.41
C SER A 116 37.16 -23.66 -16.01
N ASN A 117 38.05 -22.74 -16.39
CA ASN A 117 37.85 -21.32 -16.09
C ASN A 117 36.65 -20.72 -16.86
N MET A 118 36.39 -21.18 -18.08
CA MET A 118 35.18 -20.81 -18.83
C MET A 118 33.90 -21.31 -18.12
N GLN A 119 33.89 -22.57 -17.66
CA GLN A 119 32.76 -23.12 -16.90
C GLN A 119 32.52 -22.38 -15.58
N LYS A 120 33.59 -22.07 -14.84
CA LYS A 120 33.50 -21.28 -13.61
C LYS A 120 32.85 -19.92 -13.85
N ASN A 121 33.31 -19.20 -14.88
CA ASN A 121 32.74 -17.90 -15.24
C ASN A 121 31.26 -18.00 -15.67
N GLU A 122 30.87 -19.10 -16.31
CA GLU A 122 29.47 -19.32 -16.70
C GLU A 122 28.58 -19.55 -15.47
N VAL A 123 29.03 -20.37 -14.52
CA VAL A 123 28.34 -20.59 -13.24
C VAL A 123 28.26 -19.30 -12.43
N GLU A 124 29.33 -18.52 -12.32
CA GLU A 124 29.32 -17.23 -11.61
C GLU A 124 28.32 -16.24 -12.24
N ARG A 125 28.25 -16.19 -13.58
CA ARG A 125 27.25 -15.36 -14.29
C ARG A 125 25.83 -15.86 -14.10
N ALA A 126 25.61 -17.18 -13.98
CA ALA A 126 24.30 -17.74 -13.70
C ALA A 126 23.89 -17.43 -12.25
N PHE A 127 24.81 -17.56 -11.31
CA PHE A 127 24.60 -17.26 -9.90
C PHE A 127 24.26 -15.79 -9.67
N ALA A 128 25.04 -14.86 -10.24
CA ALA A 128 24.76 -13.43 -10.15
C ALA A 128 23.38 -13.06 -10.72
N ARG A 129 22.95 -13.72 -11.80
CA ARG A 129 21.60 -13.53 -12.36
C ARG A 129 20.52 -14.02 -11.40
N LEU A 130 20.70 -15.20 -10.80
CA LEU A 130 19.77 -15.73 -9.82
C LEU A 130 19.70 -14.86 -8.56
N GLU A 131 20.81 -14.32 -8.08
CA GLU A 131 20.82 -13.38 -6.95
C GLU A 131 20.01 -12.12 -7.28
N THR A 132 20.21 -11.51 -8.47
CA THR A 132 19.43 -10.34 -8.86
C THR A 132 17.94 -10.63 -9.02
N GLU A 133 17.58 -11.83 -9.52
CA GLU A 133 16.18 -12.26 -9.63
C GLU A 133 15.56 -12.50 -8.25
N GLN A 134 16.32 -13.10 -7.33
CA GLN A 134 15.89 -13.31 -5.95
C GLN A 134 15.66 -11.98 -5.23
N GLU A 135 16.57 -11.02 -5.34
CA GLU A 135 16.43 -9.68 -4.77
C GLU A 135 15.19 -8.97 -5.33
N HIS A 136 14.97 -9.07 -6.65
CA HIS A 136 13.78 -8.50 -7.30
C HIS A 136 12.48 -9.13 -6.80
N LEU A 137 12.43 -10.46 -6.67
CA LEU A 137 11.27 -11.18 -6.15
C LEU A 137 10.98 -10.82 -4.70
N ILE A 138 12.01 -10.68 -3.85
CA ILE A 138 11.86 -10.26 -2.46
C ILE A 138 11.24 -8.86 -2.41
N SER A 139 11.75 -7.91 -3.19
CA SER A 139 11.21 -6.54 -3.24
C SER A 139 9.74 -6.50 -3.69
N MET A 140 9.37 -7.29 -4.70
CA MET A 140 7.96 -7.40 -5.13
C MET A 140 7.08 -8.02 -4.04
N LEU A 141 7.56 -9.05 -3.33
CA LEU A 141 6.81 -9.67 -2.24
C LEU A 141 6.62 -8.71 -1.08
N GLU A 142 7.64 -7.94 -0.71
CA GLU A 142 7.53 -6.90 0.33
C GLU A 142 6.49 -5.84 -0.05
N THR A 143 6.50 -5.40 -1.30
CA THR A 143 5.54 -4.41 -1.83
C THR A 143 4.10 -4.97 -1.77
N ARG A 144 3.88 -6.19 -2.26
CA ARG A 144 2.57 -6.85 -2.20
C ARG A 144 2.10 -7.11 -0.77
N THR A 145 3.01 -7.44 0.12
CA THR A 145 2.70 -7.64 1.54
C THR A 145 2.28 -6.33 2.20
N ALA A 146 2.95 -5.22 1.88
CA ALA A 146 2.57 -3.89 2.36
C ALA A 146 1.19 -3.47 1.82
N GLU A 147 0.95 -3.62 0.51
CA GLU A 147 -0.36 -3.36 -0.12
C GLU A 147 -1.47 -4.21 0.49
N LEU A 148 -1.24 -5.52 0.70
CA LEU A 148 -2.21 -6.41 1.32
C LEU A 148 -2.48 -6.03 2.78
N LYS A 149 -1.48 -5.64 3.54
CA LYS A 149 -1.65 -5.20 4.92
C LYS A 149 -2.44 -3.90 5.01
N GLU A 150 -2.19 -2.96 4.09
CA GLU A 150 -2.97 -1.73 3.97
C GLU A 150 -4.41 -2.03 3.57
N ALA A 151 -4.62 -2.87 2.55
CA ALA A 151 -5.95 -3.32 2.12
C ALA A 151 -6.68 -4.06 3.24
N GLN A 152 -6.00 -4.91 4.01
CA GLN A 152 -6.59 -5.65 5.12
C GLN A 152 -6.99 -4.69 6.25
N THR A 153 -6.15 -3.72 6.61
CA THR A 153 -6.50 -2.65 7.55
C THR A 153 -7.67 -1.82 7.01
N TYR A 154 -7.69 -1.60 5.69
CA TYR A 154 -8.78 -0.96 4.97
C TYR A 154 -10.03 -1.85 4.81
N LEU A 155 -10.01 -3.13 5.15
CA LEU A 155 -11.21 -3.98 5.11
C LEU A 155 -11.67 -4.34 6.52
N SER A 156 -10.77 -4.33 7.51
CA SER A 156 -11.02 -4.80 8.87
C SER A 156 -11.57 -3.76 9.85
N ARG A 157 -11.75 -2.50 9.45
CA ARG A 157 -12.35 -1.50 10.36
C ARG A 157 -13.83 -1.87 10.60
N THR A 158 -14.08 -2.41 11.79
CA THR A 158 -15.41 -2.68 12.34
C THR A 158 -16.02 -1.39 12.86
N ASP A 159 -17.33 -1.40 13.09
CA ASP A 159 -18.00 -0.28 13.75
C ASP A 159 -17.48 -0.09 15.18
N ASP A 160 -17.33 1.16 15.61
CA ASP A 160 -16.88 1.50 16.96
C ASP A 160 -18.05 1.50 17.97
N VAL A 161 -19.28 1.28 17.51
CA VAL A 161 -20.54 1.39 18.27
C VAL A 161 -21.50 0.32 17.78
N SER A 162 -22.22 -0.32 18.70
CA SER A 162 -23.26 -1.31 18.40
C SER A 162 -24.60 -0.67 18.02
N ASP A 163 -25.42 -1.37 17.24
CA ASP A 163 -26.79 -0.96 16.90
C ASP A 163 -27.63 -0.61 18.14
N SER A 164 -27.50 -1.39 19.20
CA SER A 164 -28.22 -1.16 20.46
C SER A 164 -27.84 0.16 21.12
N GLU A 165 -26.57 0.58 21.04
CA GLU A 165 -26.13 1.87 21.58
C GLU A 165 -26.68 3.03 20.76
N VAL A 166 -26.77 2.89 19.42
CA VAL A 166 -27.39 3.88 18.54
C VAL A 166 -28.88 3.99 18.83
N LEU A 167 -29.58 2.87 19.00
CA LEU A 167 -30.99 2.82 19.36
C LEU A 167 -31.26 3.50 20.71
N GLN A 168 -30.52 3.13 21.76
CA GLN A 168 -30.65 3.73 23.09
C GLN A 168 -30.39 5.25 23.09
N LEU A 169 -29.51 5.74 22.22
CA LEU A 169 -29.28 7.16 22.07
C LEU A 169 -30.52 7.88 21.52
N VAL A 170 -31.19 7.32 20.50
CA VAL A 170 -32.41 7.90 19.94
C VAL A 170 -33.57 7.83 20.94
N GLU A 171 -33.73 6.72 21.66
CA GLU A 171 -34.74 6.60 22.73
C GLU A 171 -34.54 7.63 23.85
N ARG A 172 -33.28 7.91 24.22
CA ARG A 172 -32.94 8.95 25.19
C ARG A 172 -33.30 10.35 24.68
N ILE A 173 -32.97 10.65 23.42
CA ILE A 173 -33.34 11.92 22.77
C ILE A 173 -34.87 12.08 22.80
N ASN A 174 -35.60 11.06 22.38
CA ASN A 174 -37.06 11.00 22.38
C ASN A 174 -37.66 11.26 23.77
N SER A 175 -37.15 10.57 24.79
CA SER A 175 -37.59 10.75 26.18
C SER A 175 -37.35 12.18 26.66
N GLN A 176 -36.17 12.75 26.37
CA GLN A 176 -35.84 14.11 26.77
C GLN A 176 -36.64 15.16 26.00
N MET A 177 -36.96 14.93 24.72
CA MET A 177 -37.87 15.77 23.94
C MET A 177 -39.25 15.83 24.57
N TYR A 178 -39.85 14.67 24.87
CA TYR A 178 -41.15 14.58 25.52
C TYR A 178 -41.17 15.34 26.85
N GLN A 179 -40.21 15.04 27.74
CA GLN A 179 -40.13 15.67 29.05
C GLN A 179 -39.92 17.18 28.97
N THR A 180 -39.08 17.65 28.04
CA THR A 180 -38.84 19.08 27.83
C THR A 180 -40.10 19.79 27.32
N ALA A 181 -40.78 19.20 26.34
CA ALA A 181 -42.02 19.76 25.78
C ALA A 181 -43.12 19.84 26.84
N SER A 182 -43.33 18.77 27.60
CA SER A 182 -44.32 18.73 28.67
C SER A 182 -44.01 19.72 29.79
N THR A 183 -42.74 19.83 30.19
CA THR A 183 -42.33 20.80 31.23
C THR A 183 -42.56 22.25 30.79
N ILE A 184 -42.28 22.58 29.52
CA ILE A 184 -42.52 23.93 28.99
C ILE A 184 -44.02 24.19 28.90
N ALA A 185 -44.81 23.31 28.29
CA ALA A 185 -46.24 23.48 28.13
C ALA A 185 -46.94 23.69 29.49
N ASN A 186 -46.66 22.83 30.47
CA ASN A 186 -47.21 22.96 31.82
C ASN A 186 -46.70 24.19 32.57
N GLY A 187 -45.43 24.56 32.40
CA GLY A 187 -44.83 25.72 33.07
C GLY A 187 -45.47 27.06 32.66
N PHE A 188 -46.04 27.14 31.46
CA PHE A 188 -46.70 28.33 30.93
C PHE A 188 -48.23 28.25 30.94
N GLN A 189 -48.83 27.22 31.57
CA GLN A 189 -50.29 27.03 31.63
C GLN A 189 -51.04 28.30 32.02
N SER A 190 -50.59 28.93 33.11
CA SER A 190 -51.24 30.14 33.63
C SER A 190 -51.05 31.37 32.74
N SER A 191 -50.17 31.33 31.74
CA SER A 191 -49.89 32.45 30.84
C SER A 191 -50.72 32.43 29.56
N TYR A 192 -51.29 31.28 29.19
CA TYR A 192 -52.13 31.18 27.99
C TYR A 192 -53.37 32.09 28.08
N GLY A 193 -53.78 32.64 26.93
CA GLY A 193 -54.88 33.61 26.86
C GLY A 193 -54.59 35.01 27.43
N LYS A 194 -53.42 35.26 28.03
CA LYS A 194 -53.06 36.58 28.59
C LYS A 194 -52.64 37.59 27.51
N GLN A 195 -52.11 37.13 26.39
CA GLN A 195 -51.79 37.98 25.24
C GLN A 195 -53.07 38.34 24.48
N ARG A 196 -53.53 39.57 24.67
CA ARG A 196 -54.76 40.10 24.06
C ARG A 196 -54.54 40.75 22.69
N ASP A 197 -53.28 41.01 22.33
CA ASP A 197 -52.96 41.59 21.04
C ASP A 197 -52.99 40.51 19.94
N GLU A 198 -54.06 40.51 19.15
CA GLU A 198 -54.25 39.60 18.03
C GLU A 198 -53.14 39.73 16.98
N ALA A 199 -52.62 40.94 16.76
CA ALA A 199 -51.57 41.17 15.78
C ALA A 199 -50.28 40.46 16.18
N VAL A 200 -49.94 40.46 17.48
CA VAL A 200 -48.77 39.76 18.00
C VAL A 200 -48.91 38.24 17.85
N ARG A 201 -50.10 37.69 18.13
CA ARG A 201 -50.37 36.24 17.98
C ARG A 201 -50.31 35.82 16.52
N ALA A 202 -50.94 36.57 15.63
CA ALA A 202 -50.94 36.31 14.19
C ALA A 202 -49.54 36.44 13.58
N ASP A 203 -48.74 37.42 14.03
CA ASP A 203 -47.35 37.61 13.59
C ASP A 203 -46.46 36.44 14.04
N ALA A 204 -46.60 35.96 15.29
CA ALA A 204 -45.91 34.77 15.76
C ALA A 204 -46.31 33.50 14.96
N ALA A 205 -47.60 33.29 14.72
CA ALA A 205 -48.08 32.19 13.89
C ALA A 205 -47.53 32.28 12.45
N SER A 206 -47.48 33.48 11.87
CA SER A 206 -46.89 33.73 10.54
C SER A 206 -45.40 33.37 10.49
N ARG A 207 -44.62 33.74 11.51
CA ARG A 207 -43.20 33.34 11.63
C ARG A 207 -43.03 31.83 11.68
N LEU A 208 -43.89 31.11 12.42
CA LEU A 208 -43.86 29.64 12.49
C LEU A 208 -44.18 28.99 11.13
N VAL A 209 -45.15 29.52 10.40
CA VAL A 209 -45.47 29.06 9.04
C VAL A 209 -44.30 29.31 8.09
N GLN A 210 -43.67 30.48 8.16
CA GLN A 210 -42.49 30.82 7.35
C GLN A 210 -41.29 29.94 7.67
N ALA A 211 -41.10 29.56 8.94
CA ALA A 211 -40.05 28.63 9.35
C ALA A 211 -40.27 27.21 8.79
N GLY A 212 -41.52 26.82 8.53
CA GLY A 212 -41.88 25.55 7.89
C GLY A 212 -41.62 24.31 8.74
N LEU A 213 -41.45 24.47 10.07
CA LEU A 213 -41.06 23.38 10.98
C LEU A 213 -42.25 22.55 11.53
N LEU A 214 -43.43 23.17 11.60
CA LEU A 214 -44.63 22.60 12.22
C LEU A 214 -45.70 22.18 11.21
N GLY A 215 -45.48 22.44 9.92
CA GLY A 215 -46.54 22.41 8.91
C GLY A 215 -47.43 23.66 8.94
N PRO A 216 -48.33 23.82 7.95
CA PRO A 216 -49.15 25.02 7.80
C PRO A 216 -50.32 25.10 8.79
N ASP A 217 -50.81 23.96 9.29
CA ASP A 217 -52.05 23.91 10.07
C ASP A 217 -51.84 24.10 11.58
N LEU A 218 -50.75 23.55 12.13
CA LEU A 218 -50.49 23.60 13.57
C LEU A 218 -50.35 25.04 14.12
N PRO A 219 -49.65 25.99 13.46
CA PRO A 219 -49.63 27.38 13.91
C PRO A 219 -51.01 28.03 13.93
N ARG A 220 -51.89 27.68 12.98
CA ARG A 220 -53.27 28.21 12.92
C ARG A 220 -54.12 27.66 14.05
N LEU A 221 -53.97 26.37 14.37
CA LEU A 221 -54.67 25.74 15.49
C LEU A 221 -54.23 26.33 16.84
N LEU A 222 -52.93 26.60 17.00
CA LEU A 222 -52.40 27.25 18.19
C LEU A 222 -53.03 28.63 18.44
N SER A 223 -53.32 29.43 17.40
CA SER A 223 -53.95 30.75 17.60
C SER A 223 -55.43 30.70 17.96
N ASN A 224 -56.12 29.62 17.61
CA ASN A 224 -57.59 29.54 17.71
C ASN A 224 -58.10 28.72 18.90
N ALA A 225 -57.28 27.82 19.45
CA ALA A 225 -57.67 26.96 20.57
C ALA A 225 -57.51 27.66 21.94
N ASP A 226 -58.31 27.24 22.93
CA ASP A 226 -58.17 27.65 24.33
C ASP A 226 -57.21 26.73 25.07
N HIS A 227 -55.97 27.21 25.27
CA HIS A 227 -54.93 26.44 25.95
C HIS A 227 -54.90 26.64 27.46
N GLU A 228 -55.74 27.52 28.03
CA GLU A 228 -55.78 27.77 29.49
C GLU A 228 -56.31 26.56 30.26
N ARG A 229 -57.14 25.73 29.61
CA ARG A 229 -57.71 24.52 30.20
C ARG A 229 -56.87 23.27 29.93
N ASP A 230 -56.32 23.16 28.72
CA ASP A 230 -55.48 22.04 28.30
C ASP A 230 -54.38 22.51 27.36
N ASN A 231 -53.13 22.16 27.65
CA ASN A 231 -51.96 22.50 26.86
C ASN A 231 -51.48 21.38 25.93
N VAL A 232 -52.24 20.29 25.78
CA VAL A 232 -51.86 19.15 24.93
C VAL A 232 -51.48 19.60 23.52
N LEU A 233 -52.21 20.55 22.93
CA LEU A 233 -51.88 21.09 21.60
C LEU A 233 -50.55 21.83 21.58
N VAL A 234 -50.24 22.61 22.63
CA VAL A 234 -48.94 23.28 22.79
C VAL A 234 -47.83 22.25 22.97
N GLN A 235 -48.05 21.20 23.77
CA GLN A 235 -47.09 20.12 23.94
C GLN A 235 -46.81 19.40 22.61
N ILE A 236 -47.85 19.06 21.83
CA ILE A 236 -47.72 18.46 20.50
C ILE A 236 -46.90 19.37 19.57
N ALA A 237 -47.15 20.69 19.58
CA ALA A 237 -46.39 21.64 18.80
C ALA A 237 -44.91 21.70 19.19
N LEU A 238 -44.61 21.68 20.49
CA LEU A 238 -43.24 21.65 20.98
C LEU A 238 -42.51 20.34 20.62
N GLN A 239 -43.17 19.19 20.76
CA GLN A 239 -42.61 17.90 20.36
C GLN A 239 -42.35 17.85 18.85
N THR A 240 -43.29 18.37 18.05
CA THR A 240 -43.16 18.48 16.59
C THR A 240 -41.97 19.35 16.22
N LEU A 241 -41.84 20.54 16.84
CA LEU A 241 -40.69 21.42 16.65
C LEU A 241 -39.37 20.68 16.94
N PHE A 242 -39.29 20.02 18.10
CA PHE A 242 -38.08 19.32 18.51
C PHE A 242 -37.76 18.16 17.56
N ALA A 243 -38.75 17.37 17.16
CA ALA A 243 -38.56 16.25 16.24
C ALA A 243 -38.02 16.74 14.89
N THR A 244 -38.65 17.76 14.30
CA THR A 244 -38.22 18.33 13.01
C THR A 244 -36.81 18.90 13.09
N VAL A 245 -36.52 19.72 14.10
CA VAL A 245 -35.19 20.35 14.24
C VAL A 245 -34.11 19.32 14.54
N LEU A 246 -34.34 18.38 15.45
CA LEU A 246 -33.35 17.37 15.81
C LEU A 246 -33.13 16.36 14.69
N TYR A 247 -34.15 16.03 13.88
CA TYR A 247 -33.98 15.29 12.63
C TYR A 247 -33.01 16.00 11.68
N HIS A 248 -33.17 17.31 11.50
CA HIS A 248 -32.26 18.08 10.66
C HIS A 248 -30.86 18.21 11.24
N LEU A 249 -30.70 18.30 12.57
CA LEU A 249 -29.39 18.32 13.23
C LEU A 249 -28.68 16.95 13.17
N ALA A 250 -29.45 15.88 13.28
CA ALA A 250 -28.98 14.50 13.16
C ALA A 250 -28.56 14.16 11.73
N TYR A 251 -29.14 14.84 10.72
CA TYR A 251 -28.82 14.60 9.32
C TYR A 251 -27.55 15.38 8.90
N PRO A 252 -26.44 14.69 8.58
CA PRO A 252 -25.17 15.35 8.31
C PRO A 252 -25.20 16.27 7.08
N TRP A 253 -26.13 15.98 6.17
CA TRP A 253 -26.25 16.64 4.87
C TRP A 253 -27.39 17.67 4.81
N SER A 254 -27.82 18.16 5.97
CA SER A 254 -28.93 19.11 6.09
C SER A 254 -28.51 20.52 5.69
N LYS A 255 -29.29 21.13 4.78
CA LYS A 255 -29.13 22.55 4.39
C LYS A 255 -29.36 23.52 5.54
N ILE A 256 -30.11 23.12 6.57
CA ILE A 256 -30.43 23.99 7.72
C ILE A 256 -29.15 24.33 8.52
N ILE A 257 -28.12 23.49 8.44
CA ILE A 257 -26.87 23.67 9.17
C ILE A 257 -25.88 24.50 8.37
N ASP A 258 -25.80 24.28 7.06
CA ASP A 258 -24.88 25.00 6.17
C ASP A 258 -25.35 24.94 4.71
N ASP A 259 -25.39 26.11 4.06
CA ASP A 259 -25.83 26.27 2.67
C ASP A 259 -24.84 25.67 1.64
N GLN A 260 -23.60 25.33 2.05
CA GLN A 260 -22.57 24.73 1.20
C GLN A 260 -22.69 23.19 1.11
N ILE A 261 -23.46 22.57 2.02
CA ILE A 261 -23.64 21.11 2.11
C ILE A 261 -24.50 20.46 0.99
N PRO A 262 -25.41 21.16 0.25
CA PRO A 262 -26.26 20.51 -0.77
C PRO A 262 -25.50 19.75 -1.85
N PHE A 263 -24.28 20.20 -2.22
CA PHE A 263 -23.44 19.47 -3.17
C PHE A 263 -22.92 18.14 -2.61
N LEU A 264 -22.45 18.14 -1.35
CA LEU A 264 -22.03 16.91 -0.68
C LEU A 264 -23.17 15.92 -0.50
N ASN A 265 -24.40 16.39 -0.29
CA ASN A 265 -25.59 15.54 -0.25
C ASN A 265 -25.83 14.81 -1.58
N LYS A 266 -25.55 15.48 -2.73
CA LYS A 266 -25.65 14.84 -4.04
C LYS A 266 -24.60 13.75 -4.20
N ILE A 267 -23.34 14.04 -3.86
CA ILE A 267 -22.26 13.03 -3.87
C ILE A 267 -22.61 11.87 -2.95
N TYR A 268 -23.10 12.15 -1.75
CA TYR A 268 -23.53 11.13 -0.79
C TYR A 268 -24.60 10.21 -1.38
N LYS A 269 -25.62 10.74 -2.08
CA LYS A 269 -26.64 9.93 -2.74
C LYS A 269 -26.06 9.07 -3.87
N GLU A 270 -25.21 9.66 -4.72
CA GLU A 270 -24.56 8.93 -5.82
C GLU A 270 -23.67 7.80 -5.30
N MET A 271 -22.82 8.08 -4.30
CA MET A 271 -21.95 7.08 -3.66
C MET A 271 -22.78 5.97 -3.02
N ARG A 272 -23.88 6.32 -2.34
CA ARG A 272 -24.78 5.35 -1.71
C ARG A 272 -25.45 4.42 -2.71
N GLU A 273 -25.73 4.90 -3.92
CA GLU A 273 -26.39 4.12 -4.96
C GLU A 273 -25.40 3.25 -5.76
N HIS A 274 -24.17 3.72 -5.95
CA HIS A 274 -23.21 3.10 -6.87
C HIS A 274 -22.09 2.31 -6.18
N GLU A 275 -21.75 2.64 -4.94
CA GLU A 275 -20.63 2.01 -4.23
C GLU A 275 -21.09 0.94 -3.23
N PRO A 276 -20.24 -0.06 -2.94
CA PRO A 276 -20.53 -1.00 -1.87
C PRO A 276 -20.48 -0.31 -0.50
N GLN A 277 -21.24 -0.85 0.47
CA GLN A 277 -21.36 -0.28 1.82
C GLN A 277 -20.00 0.00 2.49
N SER A 278 -19.01 -0.86 2.31
CA SER A 278 -17.67 -0.66 2.88
C SER A 278 -16.96 0.59 2.35
N VAL A 279 -17.11 0.88 1.05
CA VAL A 279 -16.51 2.05 0.39
C VAL A 279 -17.28 3.31 0.76
N PHE A 280 -18.60 3.29 0.58
CA PHE A 280 -19.47 4.43 0.87
C PHE A 280 -19.45 4.81 2.36
N GLY A 281 -19.55 3.84 3.28
CA GLY A 281 -19.53 4.08 4.71
C GLY A 281 -18.22 4.74 5.18
N ARG A 282 -17.09 4.33 4.61
CA ARG A 282 -15.78 4.94 4.88
C ARG A 282 -15.63 6.32 4.27
N TRP A 283 -16.07 6.50 3.03
CA TRP A 283 -16.11 7.81 2.40
C TRP A 283 -16.91 8.78 3.28
N ARG A 284 -18.13 8.40 3.68
CA ARG A 284 -18.96 9.19 4.59
C ARG A 284 -18.22 9.53 5.88
N ALA A 285 -17.62 8.54 6.53
CA ALA A 285 -16.90 8.75 7.78
C ALA A 285 -15.71 9.71 7.62
N MET A 286 -14.89 9.54 6.58
CA MET A 286 -13.78 10.43 6.27
C MET A 286 -14.25 11.84 5.93
N THR A 287 -15.22 11.96 5.03
CA THR A 287 -15.78 13.25 4.62
C THR A 287 -16.31 14.01 5.82
N LEU A 288 -17.10 13.36 6.69
CA LEU A 288 -17.60 14.01 7.90
C LEU A 288 -16.49 14.36 8.90
N THR A 289 -15.49 13.51 9.07
CA THR A 289 -14.31 13.80 9.93
C THR A 289 -13.60 15.08 9.48
N TYR A 290 -13.29 15.20 8.18
CA TYR A 290 -12.61 16.38 7.66
C TYR A 290 -13.53 17.59 7.54
N LEU A 291 -14.82 17.39 7.29
CA LEU A 291 -15.80 18.47 7.28
C LEU A 291 -15.90 19.12 8.66
N HIS A 292 -15.90 18.33 9.74
CA HIS A 292 -15.89 18.86 11.11
C HIS A 292 -14.60 19.61 11.46
N ALA A 293 -13.47 19.24 10.84
CA ALA A 293 -12.21 19.96 11.01
C ALA A 293 -12.17 21.31 10.27
N ILE A 294 -12.84 21.39 9.10
CA ILE A 294 -12.81 22.57 8.23
C ILE A 294 -13.91 23.58 8.57
N LEU A 295 -15.13 23.12 8.86
CA LEU A 295 -16.27 23.99 9.18
C LEU A 295 -16.26 24.31 10.69
N PRO A 296 -15.73 25.46 11.13
CA PRO A 296 -15.59 25.76 12.54
C PRO A 296 -16.91 26.32 13.06
N VAL A 297 -17.69 25.50 13.80
CA VAL A 297 -18.58 25.77 14.96
C VAL A 297 -19.52 27.00 14.95
N LYS A 298 -19.46 27.93 13.99
CA LYS A 298 -20.21 29.20 13.99
C LYS A 298 -21.70 29.01 13.69
N THR A 299 -22.06 28.01 12.88
CA THR A 299 -23.45 27.61 12.57
C THR A 299 -23.81 26.23 13.15
N GLY A 300 -22.82 25.37 13.44
CA GLY A 300 -23.01 24.00 13.93
C GLY A 300 -22.89 23.78 15.44
N SER A 301 -22.68 24.82 16.26
CA SER A 301 -22.64 24.62 17.72
C SER A 301 -24.02 24.28 18.27
N ALA A 302 -24.09 23.30 19.16
CA ALA A 302 -25.26 22.99 19.97
C ALA A 302 -25.92 24.23 20.60
N SER A 303 -25.12 25.25 20.95
CA SER A 303 -25.62 26.50 21.56
C SER A 303 -26.37 27.40 20.57
N SER A 304 -25.94 27.46 19.31
CA SER A 304 -26.62 28.25 18.26
C SER A 304 -27.93 27.59 17.88
N ALA A 305 -27.93 26.27 17.69
CA ALA A 305 -29.13 25.49 17.45
C ALA A 305 -30.13 25.62 18.61
N ALA A 306 -29.66 25.56 19.87
CA ALA A 306 -30.53 25.72 21.03
C ALA A 306 -31.16 27.12 21.12
N ARG A 307 -30.44 28.17 20.70
CA ARG A 307 -30.99 29.54 20.64
C ARG A 307 -32.09 29.64 19.59
N TRP A 308 -31.85 29.09 18.40
CA TRP A 308 -32.87 29.07 17.35
C TRP A 308 -34.11 28.27 17.77
N ILE A 309 -33.95 27.13 18.45
CA ILE A 309 -35.06 26.39 19.03
C ILE A 309 -35.81 27.26 20.05
N LEU A 310 -35.11 27.97 20.94
CA LEU A 310 -35.74 28.86 21.93
C LEU A 310 -36.60 29.94 21.27
N ASP A 311 -36.13 30.55 20.18
CA ASP A 311 -36.88 31.59 19.47
C ASP A 311 -38.21 31.03 18.91
N ASN A 312 -38.17 29.82 18.32
CA ASN A 312 -39.37 29.13 17.83
C ASN A 312 -40.29 28.67 18.97
N VAL A 313 -39.73 28.25 20.12
CA VAL A 313 -40.52 27.94 21.33
C VAL A 313 -41.26 29.19 21.80
N ASN A 314 -40.62 30.35 21.82
CA ASN A 314 -41.26 31.60 22.20
C ASN A 314 -42.40 31.95 21.23
N ASP A 315 -42.20 31.78 19.93
CA ASP A 315 -43.24 31.99 18.92
C ASP A 315 -44.43 31.02 19.09
N ILE A 316 -44.19 29.75 19.45
CA ILE A 316 -45.28 28.80 19.78
C ILE A 316 -46.08 29.30 20.99
N LEU A 317 -45.41 29.75 22.05
CA LEU A 317 -46.09 30.26 23.24
C LEU A 317 -46.87 31.54 22.95
N LEU A 318 -46.30 32.47 22.17
CA LEU A 318 -46.97 33.70 21.73
C LEU A 318 -48.21 33.38 20.88
N ALA A 319 -48.11 32.44 19.94
CA ALA A 319 -49.25 31.99 19.13
C ALA A 319 -50.36 31.38 20.00
N ALA A 320 -50.01 30.63 21.04
CA ALA A 320 -50.92 30.09 22.05
C ALA A 320 -51.49 31.14 23.04
N GLY A 321 -51.17 32.42 22.86
CA GLY A 321 -51.68 33.52 23.69
C GLY A 321 -50.91 33.74 24.99
N SER A 322 -49.69 33.21 25.13
CA SER A 322 -48.77 33.59 26.19
C SER A 322 -48.17 34.97 25.95
N LEU A 323 -47.72 35.63 27.02
CA LEU A 323 -46.87 36.81 26.93
C LEU A 323 -45.47 36.43 26.44
N ASP A 324 -44.70 37.43 26.00
CA ASP A 324 -43.30 37.24 25.61
C ASP A 324 -42.45 36.84 26.83
N HIS A 325 -41.80 35.69 26.71
CA HIS A 325 -41.04 35.05 27.78
C HIS A 325 -39.64 34.64 27.34
N ALA A 326 -39.10 35.25 26.26
CA ALA A 326 -37.81 34.89 25.69
C ALA A 326 -36.67 34.80 26.72
N ASP A 327 -36.54 35.79 27.61
CA ASP A 327 -35.48 35.80 28.65
C ASP A 327 -35.68 34.71 29.71
N LEU A 328 -36.93 34.46 30.12
CA LEU A 328 -37.27 33.43 31.09
C LEU A 328 -37.00 32.03 30.51
N LEU A 329 -37.46 31.78 29.28
CA LEU A 329 -37.23 30.55 28.54
C LEU A 329 -35.73 30.24 28.43
N LYS A 330 -34.94 31.25 28.05
CA LYS A 330 -33.49 31.11 27.93
C LYS A 330 -32.85 30.77 29.27
N LYS A 331 -33.28 31.39 30.36
CA LYS A 331 -32.74 31.16 31.71
C LYS A 331 -33.09 29.76 32.24
N VAL A 332 -34.33 29.32 32.05
CA VAL A 332 -34.85 28.08 32.64
C VAL A 332 -34.56 26.87 31.74
N HIS A 333 -34.86 26.96 30.45
CA HIS A 333 -34.82 25.81 29.52
C HIS A 333 -33.59 25.80 28.60
N GLY A 334 -32.81 26.89 28.54
CA GLY A 334 -31.66 26.99 27.64
C GLY A 334 -30.60 25.89 27.83
N LYS A 335 -30.36 25.44 29.08
CA LYS A 335 -29.45 24.31 29.36
C LYS A 335 -29.99 22.98 28.82
N GLY A 336 -31.29 22.71 29.02
CA GLY A 336 -31.94 21.48 28.57
C GLY A 336 -31.99 21.38 27.05
N LEU A 337 -32.34 22.48 26.38
CA LEU A 337 -32.33 22.56 24.91
C LEU A 337 -30.93 22.42 24.33
N LYS A 338 -29.90 23.00 24.98
CA LYS A 338 -28.50 22.77 24.60
C LYS A 338 -28.09 21.30 24.75
N ALA A 339 -28.57 20.61 25.78
CA ALA A 339 -28.30 19.19 25.95
C ALA A 339 -28.96 18.36 24.84
N LEU A 340 -30.21 18.66 24.47
CA LEU A 340 -30.90 18.01 23.35
C LEU A 340 -30.14 18.18 22.02
N THR A 341 -29.75 19.41 21.68
CA THR A 341 -29.01 19.66 20.45
C THR A 341 -27.63 19.01 20.46
N THR A 342 -26.98 18.93 21.62
CA THR A 342 -25.71 18.20 21.79
C THR A 342 -25.90 16.71 21.54
N GLN A 343 -27.00 16.11 22.02
CA GLN A 343 -27.28 14.69 21.78
C GLN A 343 -27.57 14.40 20.29
N ALA A 344 -28.33 15.25 19.59
CA ALA A 344 -28.57 15.07 18.16
C ALA A 344 -27.30 15.18 17.32
N LEU A 345 -26.40 16.12 17.67
CA LEU A 345 -25.07 16.21 17.05
C LEU A 345 -24.20 15.00 17.40
N GLY A 346 -24.28 14.50 18.64
CA GLY A 346 -23.60 13.26 19.05
C GLY A 346 -24.11 12.04 18.26
N PHE A 347 -25.42 11.96 18.00
CA PHE A 347 -25.98 10.93 17.12
C PHE A 347 -25.42 11.06 15.70
N ARG A 348 -25.38 12.27 15.14
CA ARG A 348 -24.78 12.53 13.81
C ARG A 348 -23.33 12.03 13.74
N ASP A 349 -22.54 12.29 14.77
CA ASP A 349 -21.14 11.83 14.83
C ASP A 349 -21.04 10.31 14.90
N ILE A 350 -21.84 9.67 15.75
CA ILE A 350 -21.87 8.21 15.89
C ILE A 350 -22.31 7.56 14.58
N ALA A 351 -23.50 7.94 14.08
CA ALA A 351 -24.12 7.36 12.91
C ALA A 351 -23.32 7.64 11.62
N GLY A 352 -22.67 8.80 11.54
CA GLY A 352 -21.95 9.25 10.34
C GLY A 352 -20.47 8.87 10.29
N VAL A 353 -19.78 8.85 11.43
CA VAL A 353 -18.31 8.68 11.49
C VAL A 353 -17.90 7.34 12.09
N ARG A 354 -18.57 6.90 13.15
CA ARG A 354 -18.16 5.74 13.95
C ARG A 354 -18.73 4.41 13.48
N VAL A 355 -19.75 4.47 12.63
CA VAL A 355 -20.36 3.31 11.97
C VAL A 355 -20.03 3.37 10.47
N VAL A 356 -19.47 2.29 9.95
CA VAL A 356 -19.17 2.10 8.52
C VAL A 356 -19.91 0.90 7.92
N SER A 357 -20.38 -0.05 8.73
CA SER A 357 -21.07 -1.25 8.25
C SER A 357 -22.52 -1.01 7.81
N GLY A 358 -23.12 0.10 8.21
CA GLY A 358 -24.47 0.51 7.80
C GLY A 358 -24.69 2.02 7.86
N ASP A 359 -25.78 2.47 7.26
CA ASP A 359 -26.21 3.88 7.25
C ASP A 359 -27.39 4.07 8.18
N PHE A 360 -27.12 4.58 9.39
CA PHE A 360 -28.14 4.97 10.35
C PHE A 360 -28.68 6.35 10.04
N ARG A 361 -30.01 6.48 10.04
CA ARG A 361 -30.69 7.75 9.84
C ARG A 361 -31.87 7.88 10.79
N ALA A 362 -31.98 9.05 11.41
CA ALA A 362 -33.22 9.45 12.07
C ALA A 362 -34.34 9.53 11.03
N ARG A 363 -35.56 9.21 11.44
CA ARG A 363 -36.75 9.22 10.57
C ARG A 363 -37.85 10.05 11.22
N ILE A 364 -38.53 10.82 10.39
CA ILE A 364 -39.80 11.48 10.73
C ILE A 364 -40.81 11.15 9.64
N ALA A 365 -42.10 11.17 9.97
CA ALA A 365 -43.18 11.13 9.01
C ALA A 365 -43.54 12.57 8.58
N SER A 366 -43.78 12.77 7.30
CA SER A 366 -44.14 14.09 6.79
C SER A 366 -45.61 14.39 7.12
N PRO A 367 -45.99 15.66 7.37
CA PRO A 367 -47.39 16.04 7.39
C PRO A 367 -48.10 15.61 6.09
N ASN A 368 -49.32 15.09 6.21
CA ASN A 368 -50.15 14.51 5.15
C ASN A 368 -49.61 13.20 4.53
N GLU A 369 -48.55 12.60 5.08
CA GLU A 369 -48.15 11.24 4.71
C GLU A 369 -49.22 10.24 5.15
N ALA A 370 -49.54 9.25 4.31
CA ALA A 370 -50.47 8.19 4.66
C ALA A 370 -49.93 7.38 5.85
N PHE A 371 -50.76 7.15 6.86
CA PHE A 371 -50.37 6.38 8.03
C PHE A 371 -50.13 4.92 7.65
N ALA A 372 -48.94 4.43 8.02
CA ALA A 372 -48.54 3.05 7.79
C ALA A 372 -48.12 2.42 9.12
N PRO A 373 -48.97 1.58 9.75
CA PRO A 373 -48.68 0.96 11.06
C PRO A 373 -47.39 0.13 11.07
N GLN A 374 -46.95 -0.37 9.91
CA GLN A 374 -45.70 -1.12 9.79
C GLN A 374 -44.47 -0.21 9.93
N ARG A 375 -44.62 1.10 9.66
CA ARG A 375 -43.53 2.07 9.60
C ARG A 375 -43.60 3.17 10.65
N MET A 376 -44.74 3.32 11.33
CA MET A 376 -45.04 4.39 12.26
C MET A 376 -45.90 3.84 13.41
N ASP A 377 -45.86 4.49 14.56
CA ASP A 377 -46.75 4.19 15.68
C ASP A 377 -47.62 5.43 16.00
N ASP A 378 -48.93 5.23 16.12
CA ASP A 378 -49.82 6.23 16.69
C ASP A 378 -49.88 6.03 18.22
N GLU A 379 -49.31 6.97 18.96
CA GLU A 379 -49.29 6.91 20.43
C GLU A 379 -50.63 7.31 21.05
N TRP A 380 -51.52 7.90 20.26
CA TRP A 380 -52.78 8.47 20.71
C TRP A 380 -54.00 7.61 20.40
N ALA A 381 -53.82 6.51 19.67
CA ALA A 381 -54.89 5.56 19.41
C ALA A 381 -55.44 4.97 20.72
N ASP A 382 -56.76 4.95 20.90
CA ASP A 382 -57.37 4.22 22.01
C ASP A 382 -57.07 2.73 21.81
N PRO A 383 -56.50 2.02 22.81
CA PRO A 383 -56.27 0.58 22.72
C PRO A 383 -57.54 -0.24 22.41
N LYS A 384 -58.74 0.32 22.58
CA LYS A 384 -60.01 -0.29 22.17
C LYS A 384 -60.27 -0.22 20.66
N ASP A 385 -59.75 0.78 19.99
CA ASP A 385 -59.94 1.01 18.55
C ASP A 385 -58.87 0.34 17.69
N ALA A 386 -57.84 -0.24 18.32
CA ALA A 386 -56.79 -1.03 17.65
C ALA A 386 -57.32 -2.25 16.85
N ASN A 387 -58.59 -2.64 17.03
CA ASN A 387 -59.25 -3.73 16.29
C ASN A 387 -60.30 -3.24 15.26
N VAL A 388 -60.59 -1.94 15.21
CA VAL A 388 -61.42 -1.35 14.16
C VAL A 388 -60.47 -1.14 12.98
N GLY A 389 -60.74 -1.80 11.85
CA GLY A 389 -59.79 -1.99 10.76
C GLY A 389 -58.96 -0.75 10.41
N ASP A 390 -57.68 -0.98 10.10
CA ASP A 390 -56.68 0.03 9.71
C ASP A 390 -57.36 1.20 9.00
N PRO A 391 -57.29 2.44 9.53
CA PRO A 391 -57.88 3.56 8.84
C PRO A 391 -57.09 3.78 7.56
N SER A 392 -57.54 3.15 6.47
CA SER A 392 -56.89 3.13 5.15
C SER A 392 -56.70 4.55 4.58
N ASP A 393 -57.35 5.55 5.16
CA ASP A 393 -57.30 6.96 4.78
C ASP A 393 -56.72 7.86 5.89
N ALA A 394 -56.18 7.30 6.98
CA ALA A 394 -55.57 8.13 8.02
C ALA A 394 -54.31 8.82 7.52
N GLN A 395 -54.22 10.11 7.82
CA GLN A 395 -53.07 10.94 7.46
C GLN A 395 -52.34 11.37 8.72
N VAL A 396 -51.01 11.40 8.61
CA VAL A 396 -50.13 11.96 9.63
C VAL A 396 -50.33 13.46 9.68
N PHE A 397 -50.64 13.98 10.86
CA PHE A 397 -50.63 15.40 11.13
C PHE A 397 -49.19 15.88 11.42
N SER A 398 -48.55 15.26 12.41
CA SER A 398 -47.17 15.59 12.79
C SER A 398 -46.42 14.40 13.42
N THR A 399 -45.09 14.53 13.52
CA THR A 399 -44.23 13.56 14.21
C THR A 399 -43.85 14.09 15.59
N THR A 400 -44.06 13.32 16.64
CA THR A 400 -43.72 13.69 18.04
C THR A 400 -42.43 13.04 18.53
N HIS A 401 -42.05 11.90 17.96
CA HIS A 401 -40.82 11.19 18.30
C HIS A 401 -40.08 10.71 17.05
N LEU A 402 -38.76 10.76 17.11
CA LEU A 402 -37.87 10.31 16.04
C LEU A 402 -37.92 8.78 15.91
N GLY A 403 -38.01 8.30 14.68
CA GLY A 403 -37.69 6.91 14.33
C GLY A 403 -36.21 6.75 14.01
N LEU A 404 -35.78 5.49 13.85
CA LEU A 404 -34.43 5.10 13.48
C LEU A 404 -34.48 4.00 12.43
N VAL A 405 -33.80 4.25 11.31
CA VAL A 405 -33.58 3.24 10.27
C VAL A 405 -32.09 2.98 10.09
N ARG A 406 -31.74 1.72 9.86
CA ARG A 406 -30.42 1.30 9.38
C ARG A 406 -30.59 0.80 7.96
N THR A 407 -29.80 1.31 7.03
CA THR A 407 -29.77 0.82 5.65
C THR A 407 -28.44 0.14 5.36
N GLU A 408 -28.50 -1.00 4.68
CA GLU A 408 -27.33 -1.75 4.21
C GLU A 408 -27.44 -2.08 2.73
N TRP A 409 -26.32 -2.09 2.03
CA TRP A 409 -26.26 -2.47 0.61
C TRP A 409 -25.45 -3.76 0.50
N PRO A 410 -26.12 -4.92 0.35
CA PRO A 410 -25.43 -6.20 0.29
C PRO A 410 -24.53 -6.27 -0.95
N MET A 411 -23.31 -6.79 -0.77
CA MET A 411 -22.46 -7.20 -1.90
C MET A 411 -22.98 -8.52 -2.47
N GLU A 412 -23.88 -8.47 -3.44
CA GLU A 412 -24.10 -9.64 -4.29
C GLU A 412 -23.03 -9.68 -5.40
N GLY A 413 -22.00 -10.50 -5.14
CA GLY A 413 -21.13 -11.16 -6.11
C GLY A 413 -20.76 -10.41 -7.40
N GLY A 414 -19.92 -9.37 -7.30
CA GLY A 414 -18.95 -8.98 -8.34
C GLY A 414 -19.43 -8.56 -9.73
N LYS A 415 -20.73 -8.68 -10.05
CA LYS A 415 -21.35 -8.18 -11.28
C LYS A 415 -22.74 -7.67 -10.94
N ARG A 416 -22.88 -6.34 -10.82
CA ARG A 416 -24.20 -5.75 -11.05
C ARG A 416 -24.57 -6.11 -12.49
N ALA A 417 -25.72 -6.77 -12.66
CA ALA A 417 -26.24 -7.06 -13.98
C ALA A 417 -26.31 -5.73 -14.75
N ASN A 418 -25.61 -5.68 -15.89
CA ASN A 418 -25.63 -4.57 -16.84
C ASN A 418 -26.97 -4.55 -17.61
N GLY A 419 -28.08 -4.68 -16.88
CA GLY A 419 -29.44 -4.67 -17.36
C GLY A 419 -30.19 -3.58 -16.62
N ALA A 420 -30.74 -2.64 -17.37
CA ALA A 420 -31.55 -1.55 -16.86
C ALA A 420 -32.54 -2.03 -15.78
N GLY A 421 -32.40 -1.53 -14.55
CA GLY A 421 -33.45 -1.58 -13.52
C GLY A 421 -33.26 -2.51 -12.32
N GLY A 422 -32.09 -3.10 -12.07
CA GLY A 422 -31.90 -4.05 -10.95
C GLY A 422 -30.62 -3.85 -10.14
N GLY A 423 -30.43 -2.70 -9.50
CA GLY A 423 -29.43 -2.58 -8.43
C GLY A 423 -29.81 -3.48 -7.26
N ALA A 424 -28.84 -4.16 -6.64
CA ALA A 424 -29.07 -4.96 -5.43
C ALA A 424 -29.83 -4.08 -4.42
N ALA A 425 -31.07 -4.46 -4.12
CA ALA A 425 -31.98 -3.62 -3.34
C ALA A 425 -31.39 -3.40 -1.95
N ALA A 426 -31.32 -2.13 -1.55
CA ALA A 426 -30.90 -1.74 -0.21
C ALA A 426 -31.80 -2.46 0.82
N ARG A 427 -31.19 -3.08 1.83
CA ARG A 427 -31.91 -3.66 2.96
C ARG A 427 -32.11 -2.56 4.00
N GLU A 428 -33.36 -2.17 4.22
CA GLU A 428 -33.74 -1.21 5.24
C GLU A 428 -34.26 -1.96 6.47
N PHE A 429 -33.63 -1.72 7.62
CA PHE A 429 -34.03 -2.21 8.93
C PHE A 429 -34.62 -1.06 9.72
N LEU A 430 -35.91 -1.14 10.03
CA LEU A 430 -36.58 -0.19 10.92
C LEU A 430 -36.31 -0.61 12.36
N LEU A 431 -35.44 0.13 13.04
CA LEU A 431 -35.01 -0.17 14.41
C LEU A 431 -35.91 0.50 15.45
N LEU A 432 -36.46 1.67 15.10
CA LEU A 432 -37.43 2.41 15.92
C LEU A 432 -38.44 3.08 15.01
N LYS A 433 -39.73 2.88 15.26
CA LYS A 433 -40.79 3.58 14.56
C LYS A 433 -40.89 5.03 15.08
N PRO A 434 -41.03 6.04 14.20
CA PRO A 434 -41.44 7.36 14.63
C PRO A 434 -42.85 7.30 15.23
N LYS A 435 -43.08 8.07 16.29
CA LYS A 435 -44.43 8.25 16.84
C LYS A 435 -45.07 9.46 16.18
N VAL A 436 -46.32 9.32 15.76
CA VAL A 436 -47.06 10.32 15.01
C VAL A 436 -48.36 10.68 15.70
N VAL A 437 -48.88 11.85 15.37
CA VAL A 437 -50.26 12.28 15.67
C VAL A 437 -51.01 12.24 14.35
N LEU A 438 -52.21 11.65 14.33
CA LEU A 438 -53.04 11.59 13.14
C LEU A 438 -54.02 12.77 13.09
N VAL A 439 -54.45 13.13 11.88
CA VAL A 439 -55.36 14.27 11.66
C VAL A 439 -56.68 14.06 12.41
N HIS A 440 -57.23 12.85 12.41
CA HIS A 440 -58.49 12.56 13.11
C HIS A 440 -58.34 12.63 14.64
N THR A 441 -57.24 12.12 15.19
CA THR A 441 -56.92 12.24 16.63
C THR A 441 -56.90 13.70 17.05
N LEU A 442 -56.29 14.56 16.24
CA LEU A 442 -56.27 15.99 16.52
C LEU A 442 -57.66 16.63 16.46
N GLN A 443 -58.51 16.18 15.52
CA GLN A 443 -59.90 16.65 15.43
C GLN A 443 -60.72 16.22 16.66
N GLU A 444 -60.52 15.01 17.17
CA GLU A 444 -61.15 14.52 18.40
C GLU A 444 -60.71 15.36 19.61
N ILE A 445 -59.41 15.55 19.77
CA ILE A 445 -58.83 16.44 20.79
C ILE A 445 -59.49 17.83 20.69
N LEU A 446 -59.56 18.42 19.50
CA LEU A 446 -60.18 19.74 19.29
C LEU A 446 -61.71 19.77 19.50
N ALA A 447 -62.41 18.67 19.22
CA ALA A 447 -63.86 18.56 19.42
C ALA A 447 -64.23 18.59 20.92
N ASP A 448 -63.37 18.05 21.78
CA ASP A 448 -63.53 18.18 23.24
C ASP A 448 -63.33 19.63 23.73
N PHE A 449 -62.66 20.49 22.96
CA PHE A 449 -62.40 21.90 23.29
C PHE A 449 -63.39 22.91 22.71
N LEU A 450 -64.09 22.55 21.63
CA LEU A 450 -65.10 23.43 21.03
C LEU A 450 -66.46 23.22 21.72
N PRO A 451 -66.99 24.20 22.47
CA PRO A 451 -68.35 24.09 23.00
C PRO A 451 -69.30 23.92 21.82
N GLY A 452 -70.13 22.87 21.85
CA GLY A 452 -71.00 22.46 20.76
C GLY A 452 -71.85 23.60 20.18
N SER A 453 -71.37 24.21 19.10
CA SER A 453 -72.13 25.01 18.12
C SER A 453 -71.17 25.63 17.09
N ALA A 454 -70.47 24.81 16.29
CA ALA A 454 -69.79 25.31 15.07
C ALA A 454 -69.49 24.21 14.02
N MET A 455 -70.22 23.09 14.01
CA MET A 455 -70.19 22.11 12.92
C MET A 455 -71.56 21.99 12.25
N ALA A 456 -72.09 23.13 11.84
CA ALA A 456 -73.09 23.18 10.79
C ALA A 456 -72.61 24.17 9.74
N VAL A 457 -72.80 23.81 8.46
CA VAL A 457 -72.43 24.54 7.23
C VAL A 457 -70.99 24.20 6.79
N THR A 458 -70.72 23.33 5.81
CA THR A 458 -71.38 23.10 4.50
C THR A 458 -71.22 21.66 3.99
N GLU A 459 -72.30 20.87 4.01
CA GLU A 459 -72.62 19.98 2.90
C GLU A 459 -73.68 20.72 2.05
N GLY A 460 -73.42 20.86 0.74
CA GLY A 460 -74.37 21.39 -0.24
C GLY A 460 -73.92 22.67 -0.96
N VAL A 461 -73.14 22.53 -2.04
CA VAL A 461 -73.50 22.67 -3.47
C VAL A 461 -72.29 22.25 -4.30
#